data_AF-U5Q6Y8-F1
#
_entry.id   AF-U5Q6Y8-F1
#
_cell.length_a   1.000
_cell.length_b   1.000
_cell.length_c   1.000
_cell.angle_alpha   90.00
_cell.angle_beta   90.00
_cell.angle_gamma   90.00
#
_symmetry.space_group_name_H-M   'P 1'
#
loop_
_entity.id
_entity.type
_entity.pdbx_description
1 polymer ?
#
loop_
_entity_poly.entity_id
_entity_poly.type
_entity_poly.pdbx_seq_one_letter_code
_entity_poly.pdbx_strand_id
1 'polypeptide(L)'
;MMLMASGLMSAQDDYKSFMDSAGENSALFKGYTPVLYRFVHTGTYYAFEKSYLDGDVIYNGKRYSGVKLNLNSHLDELIVFDVKSNRYVQLNKSYVDTFTIGTRKFINLMERDKSGMIDPGYYQLLYDNSVSVYKKIVKVYSETVNQEYIASSRGVIKKFITSVKYYLVNSDGTYVIKRKKDILDLYPEMKKEIRKHIRVNALSFKEDTMDEAMVSVLSFIDKKHE
;
A
#
# COMPACT_ATOMS: atom_id res chain seq x y z
N MET A 1 34.68 9.50 38.71
CA MET A 1 34.37 10.18 37.43
C MET A 1 34.51 9.16 36.31
N MET A 2 33.49 8.33 36.07
CA MET A 2 33.54 7.28 35.04
C MET A 2 32.11 6.85 34.69
N LEU A 3 31.41 7.65 33.88
CA LEU A 3 30.04 7.37 33.43
C LEU A 3 29.72 8.02 32.08
N MET A 4 30.74 8.24 31.24
CA MET A 4 30.60 8.90 29.92
C MET A 4 31.26 8.10 28.78
N ALA A 5 31.66 6.84 28.99
CA ALA A 5 32.31 6.02 27.97
C ALA A 5 31.38 4.99 27.31
N SER A 6 30.24 4.66 27.92
CA SER A 6 29.33 3.60 27.42
C SER A 6 28.41 4.05 26.28
N GLY A 7 28.04 5.34 26.20
CA GLY A 7 27.14 5.86 25.17
C GLY A 7 27.80 6.13 23.81
N LEU A 8 29.12 6.37 23.79
CA LEU A 8 29.87 6.57 22.55
C LEU A 8 30.22 5.24 21.87
N MET A 9 30.47 4.19 22.65
CA MET A 9 30.76 2.85 22.14
C MET A 9 29.56 2.22 21.43
N SER A 10 28.34 2.34 21.98
CA SER A 10 27.14 1.80 21.33
C SER A 10 26.81 2.49 20.00
N ALA A 11 26.98 3.82 19.91
CA ALA A 11 26.75 4.56 18.67
C ALA A 11 27.78 4.22 17.58
N GLN A 12 29.01 3.87 17.99
CA GLN A 12 30.09 3.51 17.08
C GLN A 12 29.97 2.05 16.59
N ASP A 13 29.49 1.15 17.45
CA ASP A 13 29.16 -0.23 17.09
C ASP A 13 27.90 -0.30 16.19
N ASP A 14 26.89 0.54 16.46
CA ASP A 14 25.71 0.70 15.59
C ASP A 14 26.10 1.27 14.22
N TYR A 15 27.03 2.24 14.18
CA TYR A 15 27.54 2.82 12.93
C TYR A 15 28.38 1.81 12.13
N LYS A 16 29.18 0.99 12.81
CA LYS A 16 30.02 -0.03 12.16
C LYS A 16 29.19 -1.20 11.63
N SER A 17 28.22 -1.69 12.41
CA SER A 17 27.22 -2.68 11.97
C SER A 17 26.39 -2.15 10.79
N PHE A 18 26.04 -0.85 10.82
CA PHE A 18 25.43 -0.16 9.68
C PHE A 18 26.36 -0.16 8.47
N MET A 19 27.63 0.26 8.57
CA MET A 19 28.56 0.34 7.44
C MET A 19 28.90 -1.04 6.83
N ASP A 20 29.03 -2.09 7.63
CA ASP A 20 29.35 -3.45 7.18
C ASP A 20 28.15 -4.13 6.49
N SER A 21 26.91 -3.77 6.86
CA SER A 21 25.67 -4.24 6.20
C SER A 21 25.21 -3.35 5.04
N ALA A 22 25.66 -2.09 5.02
CA ALA A 22 25.26 -1.03 4.11
C ALA A 22 25.94 -1.06 2.73
N GLY A 23 26.98 -1.87 2.48
CA GLY A 23 27.73 -1.82 1.21
C GLY A 23 26.86 -1.76 -0.05
N GLU A 24 25.74 -2.51 -0.08
CA GLU A 24 24.78 -2.50 -1.20
C GLU A 24 23.47 -1.73 -0.91
N ASN A 25 23.01 -1.71 0.35
CA ASN A 25 21.70 -1.17 0.76
C ASN A 25 21.77 0.11 1.63
N SER A 26 22.96 0.72 1.80
CA SER A 26 23.20 1.89 2.66
C SER A 26 22.17 2.98 2.49
N ALA A 27 21.88 3.34 1.24
CA ALA A 27 21.02 4.46 0.91
C ALA A 27 19.56 4.22 1.33
N LEU A 28 19.14 2.96 1.35
CA LEU A 28 17.77 2.56 1.71
C LEU A 28 17.54 2.66 3.22
N PHE A 29 18.58 2.47 4.03
CA PHE A 29 18.50 2.49 5.50
C PHE A 29 18.83 3.85 6.15
N LYS A 30 18.97 4.92 5.35
CA LYS A 30 19.17 6.31 5.83
C LYS A 30 17.87 7.08 6.08
N GLY A 31 16.73 6.39 6.10
CA GLY A 31 15.41 7.00 6.28
C GLY A 31 15.04 7.28 7.75
N TYR A 32 13.81 7.74 7.94
CA TYR A 32 13.26 8.09 9.25
C TYR A 32 12.82 6.85 10.03
N THR A 33 12.75 6.96 11.36
CA THR A 33 12.05 5.96 12.17
C THR A 33 10.55 6.09 11.92
N PRO A 34 9.85 4.99 11.55
CA PRO A 34 8.42 5.07 11.28
C PRO A 34 7.61 5.42 12.53
N VAL A 35 6.46 6.07 12.33
CA VAL A 35 5.53 6.38 13.42
C VAL A 35 4.93 5.08 13.97
N LEU A 36 5.09 4.87 15.28
CA LEU A 36 4.53 3.72 15.98
C LEU A 36 3.26 4.10 16.76
N TYR A 37 2.14 3.46 16.42
CA TYR A 37 0.90 3.53 17.20
C TYR A 37 1.03 2.67 18.46
N ARG A 38 1.44 3.30 19.59
CA ARG A 38 1.70 2.60 20.87
C ARG A 38 0.46 2.38 21.73
N PHE A 39 -0.70 2.88 21.33
CA PHE A 39 -1.96 2.65 22.03
C PHE A 39 -2.63 1.34 21.60
N VAL A 40 -3.44 0.76 22.49
CA VAL A 40 -4.25 -0.43 22.16
C VAL A 40 -5.31 -0.05 21.12
N HIS A 41 -5.35 -0.78 20.01
CA HIS A 41 -6.35 -0.61 18.96
C HIS A 41 -6.70 -1.93 18.30
N THR A 42 -7.89 -2.01 17.72
CA THR A 42 -8.30 -3.13 16.86
C THR A 42 -7.98 -2.85 15.39
N GLY A 43 -7.81 -3.91 14.61
CA GLY A 43 -7.35 -3.81 13.22
C GLY A 43 -5.86 -3.50 13.08
N THR A 44 -5.47 -3.01 11.91
CA THR A 44 -4.08 -2.69 11.55
C THR A 44 -4.03 -1.41 10.72
N TYR A 45 -3.00 -0.59 10.92
CA TYR A 45 -2.71 0.59 10.09
C TYR A 45 -1.94 0.23 8.80
N TYR A 46 -1.43 -1.01 8.72
CA TYR A 46 -0.82 -1.55 7.51
C TYR A 46 -1.85 -1.93 6.45
N ALA A 47 -1.50 -1.83 5.17
CA ALA A 47 -2.44 -2.07 4.06
C ALA A 47 -3.16 -3.43 4.15
N PHE A 48 -2.43 -4.49 4.50
CA PHE A 48 -2.97 -5.85 4.62
C PHE A 48 -2.78 -6.42 6.02
N GLU A 49 -1.53 -6.71 6.39
CA GLU A 49 -1.17 -7.41 7.62
C GLU A 49 0.05 -6.76 8.30
N LYS A 50 0.33 -7.18 9.53
CA LYS A 50 1.43 -6.60 10.33
C LYS A 50 2.81 -7.13 9.91
N SER A 51 2.87 -8.29 9.27
CA SER A 51 4.10 -8.90 8.75
C SER A 51 4.73 -8.07 7.65
N TYR A 52 6.05 -7.98 7.68
CA TYR A 52 6.84 -7.46 6.57
C TYR A 52 7.11 -8.60 5.61
N LEU A 53 6.68 -8.45 4.36
CA LEU A 53 6.81 -9.46 3.32
C LEU A 53 7.98 -9.15 2.42
N ASP A 54 8.56 -10.18 1.80
CA ASP A 54 9.58 -9.97 0.78
C ASP A 54 9.02 -9.19 -0.41
N GLY A 55 9.86 -8.34 -0.98
CA GLY A 55 9.54 -7.60 -2.17
C GLY A 55 10.76 -6.85 -2.70
N ASP A 56 10.53 -6.14 -3.78
CA ASP A 56 11.52 -5.32 -4.44
C ASP A 56 11.07 -3.86 -4.37
N VAL A 57 12.01 -2.92 -4.37
CA VAL A 57 11.72 -1.50 -4.46
C VAL A 57 12.70 -0.83 -5.42
N ILE A 58 12.18 0.01 -6.31
CA ILE A 58 12.96 0.97 -7.06
C ILE A 58 13.00 2.25 -6.23
N TYR A 59 14.19 2.56 -5.71
CA TYR A 59 14.43 3.69 -4.83
C TYR A 59 15.57 4.55 -5.39
N ASN A 60 15.26 5.80 -5.71
CA ASN A 60 16.17 6.76 -6.33
C ASN A 60 16.84 6.19 -7.59
N GLY A 61 16.04 5.56 -8.46
CA GLY A 61 16.51 4.92 -9.70
C GLY A 61 17.27 3.60 -9.52
N LYS A 62 17.55 3.15 -8.29
CA LYS A 62 18.21 1.87 -8.02
C LYS A 62 17.20 0.81 -7.57
N ARG A 63 17.34 -0.41 -8.11
CA ARG A 63 16.57 -1.58 -7.65
C ARG A 63 17.20 -2.21 -6.43
N TYR A 64 16.37 -2.47 -5.44
CA TYR A 64 16.67 -3.25 -4.25
C TYR A 64 15.73 -4.44 -4.23
N SER A 65 16.28 -5.66 -4.26
CA SER A 65 15.48 -6.88 -4.35
C SER A 65 15.52 -7.70 -3.07
N GLY A 66 14.45 -8.44 -2.79
CA GLY A 66 14.36 -9.35 -1.63
C GLY A 66 14.44 -8.63 -0.28
N VAL A 67 13.93 -7.39 -0.21
CA VAL A 67 13.84 -6.63 1.04
C VAL A 67 12.50 -6.88 1.73
N LYS A 68 12.48 -6.79 3.06
CA LYS A 68 11.25 -6.95 3.86
C LYS A 68 10.49 -5.62 3.91
N LEU A 69 9.33 -5.56 3.28
CA LEU A 69 8.54 -4.33 3.12
C LEU A 69 7.15 -4.45 3.77
N ASN A 70 6.66 -3.32 4.28
CA ASN A 70 5.25 -3.15 4.64
C ASN A 70 4.81 -1.71 4.34
N LEU A 71 3.51 -1.52 4.11
CA LEU A 71 2.92 -0.22 3.78
C LEU A 71 2.00 0.21 4.93
N ASN A 72 2.40 1.24 5.67
CA ASN A 72 1.49 1.95 6.57
C ASN A 72 0.54 2.80 5.73
N SER A 73 -0.64 2.25 5.43
CA SER A 73 -1.64 2.89 4.58
C SER A 73 -2.53 3.90 5.32
N HIS A 74 -2.32 4.12 6.62
CA HIS A 74 -2.91 5.26 7.32
C HIS A 74 -2.15 6.56 7.01
N LEU A 75 -0.80 6.49 7.03
CA LEU A 75 0.08 7.63 6.75
C LEU A 75 0.66 7.64 5.34
N ASP A 76 0.40 6.58 4.55
CA ASP A 76 0.94 6.37 3.21
C ASP A 76 2.47 6.31 3.19
N GLU A 77 3.04 5.48 4.08
CA GLU A 77 4.48 5.32 4.31
C GLU A 77 4.94 3.90 3.96
N LEU A 78 5.94 3.79 3.09
CA LEU A 78 6.62 2.53 2.80
C LEU A 78 7.74 2.32 3.83
N ILE A 79 7.68 1.19 4.52
CA ILE A 79 8.63 0.85 5.58
C ILE A 79 9.40 -0.39 5.16
N VAL A 80 10.72 -0.33 5.27
CA VAL A 80 11.60 -1.48 5.17
C VAL A 80 12.00 -1.96 6.57
N PHE A 81 12.04 -3.27 6.76
CA PHE A 81 12.64 -3.91 7.93
C PHE A 81 14.03 -4.42 7.57
N ASP A 82 15.06 -3.83 8.19
CA ASP A 82 16.42 -4.34 8.14
C ASP A 82 16.58 -5.48 9.15
N VAL A 83 16.61 -6.70 8.64
CA VAL A 83 16.76 -7.92 9.44
C VAL A 83 18.10 -7.97 10.16
N LYS A 84 19.17 -7.41 9.58
CA LYS A 84 20.53 -7.49 10.15
C LYS A 84 20.67 -6.59 11.37
N SER A 85 20.21 -5.34 11.26
CA SER A 85 20.26 -4.38 12.37
C SER A 85 19.01 -4.40 13.26
N ASN A 86 18.00 -5.20 12.91
CA ASN A 86 16.69 -5.25 13.58
C ASN A 86 16.01 -3.86 13.67
N ARG A 87 16.07 -3.10 12.58
CA ARG A 87 15.56 -1.73 12.50
C ARG A 87 14.46 -1.58 11.46
N TYR A 88 13.53 -0.69 11.74
CA TYR A 88 12.51 -0.27 10.78
C TYR A 88 12.88 1.11 10.24
N VAL A 89 12.82 1.26 8.92
CA VAL A 89 13.17 2.50 8.23
C VAL A 89 12.02 2.88 7.30
N GLN A 90 11.48 4.08 7.49
CA GLN A 90 10.55 4.70 6.55
C GLN A 90 11.34 5.27 5.37
N LEU A 91 10.98 4.83 4.17
CA LEU A 91 11.60 5.33 2.94
C LEU A 91 11.07 6.72 2.60
N ASN A 92 11.96 7.58 2.07
CA ASN A 92 11.55 8.88 1.58
C ASN A 92 10.65 8.67 0.35
N LYS A 93 9.39 9.08 0.46
CA LYS A 93 8.38 8.90 -0.58
C LYS A 93 8.80 9.47 -1.93
N SER A 94 9.45 10.62 -1.97
CA SER A 94 9.89 11.26 -3.23
C SER A 94 10.96 10.46 -3.99
N TYR A 95 11.56 9.46 -3.36
CA TYR A 95 12.54 8.58 -3.99
C TYR A 95 11.99 7.18 -4.29
N VAL A 96 10.77 6.84 -3.87
CA VAL A 96 10.17 5.55 -4.18
C VAL A 96 9.39 5.65 -5.49
N ASP A 97 9.78 4.87 -6.49
CA ASP A 97 9.08 4.84 -7.79
C ASP A 97 8.02 3.73 -7.79
N THR A 98 8.47 2.49 -7.59
CA THR A 98 7.62 1.29 -7.56
C THR A 98 8.16 0.31 -6.53
N PHE A 99 7.29 -0.55 -6.02
CA PHE A 99 7.69 -1.62 -5.12
C PHE A 99 6.74 -2.82 -5.17
N THR A 100 7.13 -3.92 -4.54
CA THR A 100 6.25 -5.06 -4.30
C THR A 100 6.15 -5.38 -2.82
N ILE A 101 5.01 -5.92 -2.41
CA ILE A 101 4.80 -6.53 -1.09
C ILE A 101 4.24 -7.94 -1.35
N GLY A 102 5.10 -8.96 -1.23
CA GLY A 102 4.83 -10.28 -1.76
C GLY A 102 4.63 -10.22 -3.28
N THR A 103 3.47 -10.69 -3.76
CA THR A 103 3.12 -10.68 -5.18
C THR A 103 2.44 -9.38 -5.65
N ARG A 104 2.16 -8.45 -4.74
CA ARG A 104 1.38 -7.24 -5.04
C ARG A 104 2.31 -6.13 -5.50
N LYS A 105 2.09 -5.62 -6.73
CA LYS A 105 2.84 -4.49 -7.29
C LYS A 105 2.22 -3.16 -6.87
N PHE A 106 3.06 -2.21 -6.53
CA PHE A 106 2.70 -0.86 -6.16
C PHE A 106 3.47 0.16 -6.99
N ILE A 107 2.81 1.30 -7.22
CA ILE A 107 3.37 2.48 -7.86
C ILE A 107 3.16 3.69 -6.95
N ASN A 108 4.11 4.61 -6.96
CA ASN A 108 3.97 5.91 -6.34
C ASN A 108 3.57 6.94 -7.39
N LEU A 109 2.36 7.47 -7.26
CA LEU A 109 1.89 8.58 -8.08
C LEU A 109 2.33 9.88 -7.40
N MET A 110 3.32 10.56 -7.96
CA MET A 110 3.93 11.75 -7.33
C MET A 110 3.06 13.00 -7.46
N GLU A 111 2.24 13.05 -8.50
CA GLU A 111 1.41 14.20 -8.83
C GLU A 111 -0.05 13.80 -8.90
N ARG A 112 -0.92 14.78 -8.68
CA ARG A 112 -2.34 14.62 -8.91
C ARG A 112 -2.57 14.45 -10.40
N ASP A 113 -3.45 13.53 -10.77
CA ASP A 113 -3.76 13.32 -12.18
C ASP A 113 -4.50 14.53 -12.79
N LYS A 114 -4.53 14.61 -14.12
CA LYS A 114 -5.16 15.74 -14.82
C LYS A 114 -6.65 15.92 -14.49
N SER A 115 -7.35 14.83 -14.14
CA SER A 115 -8.76 14.90 -13.76
C SER A 115 -8.97 15.44 -12.33
N GLY A 116 -7.93 15.44 -11.51
CA GLY A 116 -7.98 15.76 -10.09
C GLY A 116 -8.63 14.69 -9.21
N MET A 117 -8.95 13.51 -9.76
CA MET A 117 -9.60 12.42 -9.03
C MET A 117 -8.60 11.53 -8.28
N ILE A 118 -7.35 11.46 -8.73
CA ILE A 118 -6.29 10.67 -8.12
C ILE A 118 -5.31 11.60 -7.41
N ASP A 119 -5.27 11.49 -6.09
CA ASP A 119 -4.29 12.17 -5.26
C ASP A 119 -2.90 11.51 -5.34
N PRO A 120 -1.82 12.24 -5.07
CA PRO A 120 -0.51 11.66 -4.92
C PRO A 120 -0.46 10.57 -3.85
N GLY A 121 0.28 9.49 -4.10
CA GLY A 121 0.56 8.48 -3.10
C GLY A 121 0.82 7.08 -3.63
N TYR A 122 0.82 6.09 -2.73
CA TYR A 122 1.02 4.70 -3.12
C TYR A 122 -0.28 4.02 -3.52
N TYR A 123 -0.26 3.35 -4.67
CA TYR A 123 -1.39 2.63 -5.25
C TYR A 123 -0.95 1.22 -5.63
N GLN A 124 -1.78 0.22 -5.33
CA GLN A 124 -1.57 -1.12 -5.87
C GLN A 124 -1.99 -1.10 -7.34
N LEU A 125 -1.11 -1.58 -8.22
CA LEU A 125 -1.39 -1.76 -9.64
C LEU A 125 -2.00 -3.16 -9.83
N LEU A 126 -3.28 -3.21 -10.19
CA LEU A 126 -4.02 -4.47 -10.38
C LEU A 126 -3.99 -4.97 -11.81
N TYR A 127 -4.04 -4.05 -12.77
CA TYR A 127 -4.11 -4.32 -14.19
C TYR A 127 -3.42 -3.19 -14.94
N ASP A 128 -2.72 -3.51 -16.02
CA ASP A 128 -1.95 -2.54 -16.81
C ASP A 128 -1.81 -3.05 -18.25
N ASN A 129 -2.76 -2.66 -19.10
CA ASN A 129 -2.75 -3.01 -20.53
C ASN A 129 -3.44 -1.90 -21.35
N SER A 130 -4.62 -2.13 -21.96
CA SER A 130 -5.35 -1.04 -22.65
C SER A 130 -5.79 0.07 -21.69
N VAL A 131 -5.99 -0.31 -20.43
CA VAL A 131 -6.28 0.57 -19.30
C VAL A 131 -5.41 0.18 -18.11
N SER A 132 -5.12 1.14 -17.24
CA SER A 132 -4.45 0.89 -15.95
C SER A 132 -5.47 0.94 -14.82
N VAL A 133 -5.36 -0.01 -13.88
CA VAL A 133 -6.19 -0.06 -12.68
C VAL A 133 -5.35 0.15 -11.44
N TYR A 134 -5.66 1.24 -10.74
CA TYR A 134 -5.05 1.59 -9.47
C TYR A 134 -6.02 1.37 -8.32
N LYS A 135 -5.57 0.64 -7.29
CA LYS A 135 -6.28 0.45 -6.03
C LYS A 135 -5.58 1.24 -4.93
N LYS A 136 -6.30 2.18 -4.32
CA LYS A 136 -5.87 2.88 -3.11
C LYS A 136 -6.45 2.17 -1.89
N ILE A 137 -5.58 1.76 -1.00
CA ILE A 137 -5.94 1.23 0.32
C ILE A 137 -5.62 2.32 1.34
N VAL A 138 -6.60 2.69 2.16
CA VAL A 138 -6.45 3.69 3.22
C VAL A 138 -6.92 3.07 4.53
N LYS A 139 -6.12 3.17 5.58
CA LYS A 139 -6.58 2.84 6.93
C LYS A 139 -7.04 4.12 7.60
N VAL A 140 -8.31 4.16 7.98
CA VAL A 140 -8.94 5.29 8.63
C VAL A 140 -8.97 5.02 10.12
N TYR A 141 -8.35 5.90 10.90
CA TYR A 141 -8.43 5.87 12.35
C TYR A 141 -9.82 6.30 12.81
N SER A 142 -10.40 5.55 13.74
CA SER A 142 -11.70 5.86 14.34
C SER A 142 -11.66 5.58 15.84
N GLU A 143 -12.13 6.54 16.63
CA GLU A 143 -12.39 6.39 18.05
C GLU A 143 -13.90 6.40 18.29
N THR A 144 -14.39 5.51 19.15
CA THR A 144 -15.78 5.51 19.60
C THR A 144 -15.81 5.37 21.10
N VAL A 145 -16.55 6.27 21.77
CA VAL A 145 -16.75 6.23 23.22
C VAL A 145 -17.95 5.34 23.52
N ASN A 146 -17.74 4.28 24.27
CA ASN A 146 -18.84 3.48 24.81
C ASN A 146 -19.39 4.16 26.07
N GLN A 147 -20.61 4.69 25.99
CA GLN A 147 -21.24 5.43 27.08
C GLN A 147 -21.50 4.57 28.34
N GLU A 148 -21.60 3.24 28.22
CA GLU A 148 -21.79 2.36 29.39
C GLU A 148 -20.52 2.20 30.24
N TYR A 149 -19.33 2.52 29.72
CA TYR A 149 -18.05 2.28 30.38
C TYR A 149 -17.41 3.53 31.01
N ILE A 150 -18.15 4.63 31.13
CA ILE A 150 -17.64 5.94 31.63
C ILE A 150 -17.08 5.85 33.07
N ALA A 151 -17.44 4.84 33.86
CA ALA A 151 -16.97 4.66 35.23
C ALA A 151 -15.53 4.11 35.37
N SER A 152 -14.91 3.64 34.29
CA SER A 152 -13.49 3.27 34.28
C SER A 152 -12.85 3.84 33.02
N SER A 153 -11.60 4.29 33.09
CA SER A 153 -10.83 4.88 31.99
C SER A 153 -10.57 3.96 30.77
N ARG A 154 -11.44 2.96 30.53
CA ARG A 154 -11.41 1.90 29.50
C ARG A 154 -12.53 2.00 28.45
N GLY A 155 -13.32 3.09 28.43
CA GLY A 155 -14.49 3.24 27.56
C GLY A 155 -14.23 3.64 26.10
N VAL A 156 -12.97 3.90 25.69
CA VAL A 156 -12.65 4.34 24.33
C VAL A 156 -12.17 3.17 23.47
N ILE A 157 -12.94 2.82 22.44
CA ILE A 157 -12.56 1.83 21.44
C ILE A 157 -11.86 2.54 20.29
N LYS A 158 -10.58 2.21 20.08
CA LYS A 158 -9.74 2.71 18.99
C LYS A 158 -9.62 1.65 17.92
N LYS A 159 -9.89 1.99 16.66
CA LYS A 159 -9.84 1.04 15.53
C LYS A 159 -9.29 1.66 14.27
N PHE A 160 -8.65 0.82 13.44
CA PHE A 160 -8.35 1.14 12.05
C PHE A 160 -9.33 0.41 11.14
N ILE A 161 -10.09 1.19 10.35
CA ILE A 161 -11.03 0.67 9.35
C ILE A 161 -10.39 0.78 7.97
N THR A 162 -10.50 -0.28 7.17
CA THR A 162 -10.05 -0.23 5.76
C THR A 162 -11.05 0.52 4.91
N SER A 163 -10.56 1.45 4.10
CA SER A 163 -11.28 2.05 2.99
C SER A 163 -10.52 1.79 1.71
N VAL A 164 -11.20 1.31 0.68
CA VAL A 164 -10.60 1.00 -0.62
C VAL A 164 -11.27 1.84 -1.70
N LYS A 165 -10.46 2.41 -2.60
CA LYS A 165 -10.91 3.10 -3.81
C LYS A 165 -10.23 2.51 -5.03
N TYR A 166 -10.99 2.32 -6.10
CA TYR A 166 -10.47 1.84 -7.37
C TYR A 166 -10.59 2.94 -8.42
N TYR A 167 -9.55 3.07 -9.22
CA TYR A 167 -9.47 4.00 -10.32
C TYR A 167 -9.09 3.24 -11.59
N LEU A 168 -9.83 3.47 -12.66
CA LEU A 168 -9.49 3.02 -14.00
C LEU A 168 -9.02 4.25 -14.78
N VAL A 169 -7.85 4.15 -15.39
CA VAL A 169 -7.22 5.23 -16.15
C VAL A 169 -6.96 4.74 -17.57
N ASN A 170 -7.38 5.53 -18.55
CA ASN A 170 -7.15 5.28 -19.97
C ASN A 170 -6.89 6.62 -20.71
N SER A 171 -6.88 6.60 -22.04
CA SER A 171 -6.72 7.81 -22.88
C SER A 171 -7.82 8.85 -22.68
N ASP A 172 -9.03 8.40 -22.37
CA ASP A 172 -10.22 9.26 -22.26
C ASP A 172 -10.31 9.96 -20.90
N GLY A 173 -9.67 9.37 -19.88
CA GLY A 173 -9.49 9.99 -18.58
C GLY A 173 -9.42 9.00 -17.44
N THR A 174 -9.82 9.48 -16.27
CA THR A 174 -9.80 8.76 -14.99
C THR A 174 -11.22 8.55 -14.49
N TYR A 175 -11.52 7.32 -14.06
CA TYR A 175 -12.84 6.91 -13.61
C TYR A 175 -12.78 6.20 -12.27
N VAL A 176 -13.63 6.61 -11.33
CA VAL A 176 -13.76 5.94 -10.03
C VAL A 176 -14.70 4.74 -10.16
N ILE A 177 -14.19 3.56 -9.83
CA ILE A 177 -14.95 2.30 -9.90
C ILE A 177 -15.37 1.90 -8.48
N LYS A 178 -16.68 1.90 -8.23
CA LYS A 178 -17.27 1.51 -6.94
C LYS A 178 -18.03 0.18 -7.04
N ARG A 179 -18.50 -0.17 -8.24
CA ARG A 179 -19.35 -1.33 -8.48
C ARG A 179 -19.27 -1.77 -9.94
N LYS A 180 -19.73 -3.00 -10.19
CA LYS A 180 -19.90 -3.57 -11.54
C LYS A 180 -20.53 -2.62 -12.56
N LYS A 181 -21.53 -1.83 -12.14
CA LYS A 181 -22.23 -0.90 -13.03
C LYS A 181 -21.28 0.11 -13.66
N ASP A 182 -20.30 0.60 -12.90
CA ASP A 182 -19.41 1.67 -13.37
C ASP A 182 -18.53 1.15 -14.52
N ILE A 183 -18.04 -0.10 -14.45
CA ILE A 183 -17.33 -0.75 -15.57
C ILE A 183 -18.27 -0.95 -16.77
N LEU A 184 -19.50 -1.43 -16.55
CA LEU A 184 -20.44 -1.63 -17.64
C LEU A 184 -20.75 -0.32 -18.38
N ASP A 185 -20.80 0.81 -17.66
CA ASP A 185 -21.08 2.11 -18.25
C ASP A 185 -19.89 2.68 -19.03
N LEU A 186 -18.65 2.26 -18.73
CA LEU A 186 -17.46 2.56 -19.54
C LEU A 186 -17.41 1.79 -20.86
N TYR A 187 -18.03 0.60 -20.93
CA TYR A 187 -18.03 -0.25 -22.11
C TYR A 187 -19.45 -0.54 -22.61
N PRO A 188 -20.20 0.48 -23.10
CA PRO A 188 -21.62 0.36 -23.44
C PRO A 188 -21.89 -0.70 -24.51
N GLU A 189 -21.05 -0.78 -25.53
CA GLU A 189 -21.18 -1.72 -26.64
C GLU A 189 -20.98 -3.19 -26.21
N MET A 190 -20.13 -3.42 -25.20
CA MET A 190 -19.82 -4.77 -24.69
C MET A 190 -20.67 -5.18 -23.48
N LYS A 191 -21.66 -4.39 -23.08
CA LYS A 191 -22.48 -4.64 -21.87
C LYS A 191 -23.05 -6.06 -21.80
N LYS A 192 -23.48 -6.64 -22.93
CA LYS A 192 -24.05 -8.01 -22.98
C LYS A 192 -22.97 -9.07 -22.78
N GLU A 193 -21.83 -8.90 -23.43
CA GLU A 193 -20.70 -9.84 -23.37
C GLU A 193 -20.05 -9.85 -22.00
N ILE A 194 -19.79 -8.67 -21.41
CA ILE A 194 -19.24 -8.54 -20.07
C ILE A 194 -20.16 -9.21 -19.04
N ARG A 195 -21.48 -9.00 -19.12
CA ARG A 195 -22.44 -9.68 -18.24
C ARG A 195 -22.40 -11.19 -18.38
N LYS A 196 -22.25 -11.69 -19.62
CA LYS A 196 -22.11 -13.13 -19.89
C LYS A 196 -20.83 -13.67 -19.25
N HIS A 197 -19.70 -12.99 -19.43
CA HIS A 197 -18.41 -13.36 -18.84
C HIS A 197 -18.47 -13.41 -17.31
N ILE A 198 -19.03 -12.38 -16.68
CA ILE A 198 -19.23 -12.32 -15.23
C ILE A 198 -20.05 -13.52 -14.73
N ARG A 199 -21.15 -13.85 -15.42
CA ARG A 199 -22.01 -14.96 -15.03
C ARG A 199 -21.33 -16.32 -15.21
N VAL A 200 -20.66 -16.55 -16.35
CA VAL A 200 -20.01 -17.82 -16.67
C VAL A 200 -18.85 -18.12 -15.72
N ASN A 201 -18.09 -17.09 -15.34
CA ASN A 201 -16.96 -17.23 -14.41
C ASN A 201 -17.35 -16.99 -12.95
N ALA A 202 -18.65 -16.89 -12.64
CA ALA A 202 -19.18 -16.65 -11.30
C ALA A 202 -18.52 -15.47 -10.54
N LEU A 203 -18.16 -14.40 -11.27
CA LEU A 203 -17.45 -13.26 -10.69
C LEU A 203 -18.37 -12.45 -9.78
N SER A 204 -17.86 -12.12 -8.58
CA SER A 204 -18.55 -11.27 -7.60
C SER A 204 -17.84 -9.93 -7.46
N PHE A 205 -18.61 -8.84 -7.45
CA PHE A 205 -18.09 -7.48 -7.22
C PHE A 205 -18.34 -7.07 -5.76
N LYS A 206 -17.92 -7.92 -4.83
CA LYS A 206 -17.92 -7.65 -3.38
C LYS A 206 -16.52 -7.20 -2.95
N GLU A 207 -16.39 -6.63 -1.77
CA GLU A 207 -15.13 -6.05 -1.27
C GLU A 207 -13.94 -7.02 -1.33
N ASP A 208 -14.16 -8.30 -1.00
CA ASP A 208 -13.15 -9.36 -0.97
C ASP A 208 -12.76 -9.91 -2.35
N THR A 209 -13.62 -9.75 -3.34
CA THR A 209 -13.53 -10.37 -4.67
C THR A 209 -13.44 -9.34 -5.81
N MET A 210 -13.51 -8.05 -5.47
CA MET A 210 -13.49 -6.92 -6.42
C MET A 210 -12.23 -6.92 -7.29
N ASP A 211 -11.05 -7.14 -6.68
CA ASP A 211 -9.76 -7.14 -7.40
C ASP A 211 -9.77 -8.18 -8.53
N GLU A 212 -10.13 -9.43 -8.20
CA GLU A 212 -10.16 -10.56 -9.14
C GLU A 212 -11.22 -10.36 -10.24
N ALA A 213 -12.41 -9.88 -9.85
CA ALA A 213 -13.49 -9.61 -10.79
C ALA A 213 -13.12 -8.50 -11.78
N MET A 214 -12.48 -7.43 -11.31
CA MET A 214 -12.00 -6.34 -12.16
C MET A 214 -10.94 -6.81 -13.15
N VAL A 215 -9.90 -7.48 -12.67
CA VAL A 215 -8.81 -7.99 -13.53
C VAL A 215 -9.35 -8.97 -14.58
N SER A 216 -10.26 -9.87 -14.18
CA SER A 216 -10.86 -10.85 -15.10
C SER A 216 -11.73 -10.20 -16.18
N VAL A 217 -12.54 -9.20 -15.84
CA VAL A 217 -13.37 -8.49 -16.82
C VAL A 217 -12.53 -7.66 -17.78
N LEU A 218 -11.53 -6.92 -17.29
CA LEU A 218 -10.68 -6.08 -18.15
C LEU A 218 -9.81 -6.93 -19.07
N SER A 219 -9.27 -8.05 -18.56
CA SER A 219 -8.56 -9.03 -19.40
C SER A 219 -9.45 -9.63 -20.49
N PHE A 220 -10.74 -9.81 -20.22
CA PHE A 220 -11.70 -10.29 -21.23
C PHE A 220 -11.99 -9.23 -22.30
N ILE A 221 -12.10 -7.96 -21.90
CA ILE A 221 -12.32 -6.83 -22.81
C ILE A 221 -11.11 -6.69 -23.75
N ASP A 222 -9.90 -6.70 -23.22
CA ASP A 222 -8.68 -6.51 -24.03
C ASP A 222 -8.51 -7.62 -25.07
N LYS A 223 -8.74 -8.88 -24.69
CA LYS A 223 -8.71 -10.04 -25.62
C LYS A 223 -9.75 -9.98 -26.75
N LYS A 224 -10.75 -9.12 -26.65
CA LYS A 224 -11.79 -8.93 -27.67
C LYS A 224 -11.48 -7.77 -28.61
N HIS A 225 -10.55 -6.90 -28.23
CA HIS A 225 -10.11 -5.75 -29.00
C HIS A 225 -8.76 -5.96 -29.70
N GLU A 226 -8.03 -7.04 -29.37
CA GLU A 226 -6.96 -7.62 -30.20
C GLU A 226 -7.50 -8.31 -31.46
#